data_AF-A0A1D2L4F8-F1
#
_entry.id   AF-A0A1D2L4F8-F1
#
_cell.length_a   1.000
_cell.length_b   1.000
_cell.length_c   1.000
_cell.angle_alpha   90.00
_cell.angle_beta   90.00
_cell.angle_gamma   90.00
#
_symmetry.space_group_name_H-M   'P 1'
#
loop_
_entity.id
_entity.type
_entity.pdbx_description
1 polymer ?
#
loop_
_entity_poly.entity_id
_entity_poly.type
_entity_poly.pdbx_seq_one_letter_code
_entity_poly.pdbx_strand_id
1 'polypeptide(L)'
;MKHSYTKSDHIFSIVVVSLMLLVIIAIPFLLFYFLLYLVSLTQEINFQYENSFQNFITVMKFSSFLLISTAILDYLYLTFFHKERKRRFINIILEVVLIYAILLLAVNLYIYNSHTIHATNKGISYVASVVLLLYLLSNFIYGISKKIYIRMIEKIKKNS
;
A
#
# COMPACT_ATOMS: atom_id res chain seq x y z
N MET A 1 -8.81 17.35 -40.71
CA MET A 1 -8.68 15.94 -41.12
C MET A 1 -8.98 15.06 -39.91
N LYS A 2 -10.00 14.19 -39.96
CA LYS A 2 -10.25 13.19 -38.91
C LYS A 2 -9.28 12.03 -39.14
N HIS A 3 -8.26 11.88 -38.29
CA HIS A 3 -7.45 10.65 -38.29
C HIS A 3 -8.36 9.48 -37.91
N SER A 4 -8.49 8.51 -38.80
CA SER A 4 -9.13 7.23 -38.50
C SER A 4 -8.19 6.43 -37.61
N TYR A 5 -8.60 6.16 -36.37
CA TYR A 5 -7.89 5.23 -35.50
C TYR A 5 -7.77 3.87 -36.17
N THR A 6 -6.56 3.32 -36.17
CA THR A 6 -6.26 2.02 -36.76
C THR A 6 -6.41 0.91 -35.73
N LYS A 7 -6.61 -0.34 -36.16
CA LYS A 7 -6.66 -1.51 -35.25
C LYS A 7 -5.37 -1.63 -34.41
N SER A 8 -4.23 -1.22 -34.96
CA SER A 8 -2.95 -1.15 -34.25
C SER A 8 -2.96 -0.13 -33.11
N ASP A 9 -3.60 1.04 -33.29
CA ASP A 9 -3.69 2.06 -32.24
C ASP A 9 -4.49 1.56 -31.03
N HIS A 10 -5.53 0.77 -31.28
CA HIS A 10 -6.32 0.14 -30.22
C HIS A 10 -5.52 -0.92 -29.46
N ILE A 11 -4.81 -1.81 -30.16
CA ILE A 11 -3.97 -2.83 -29.53
C ILE A 11 -2.84 -2.18 -28.72
N PHE A 12 -2.18 -1.17 -29.29
CA PHE A 12 -1.13 -0.42 -28.60
C PHE A 12 -1.65 0.24 -27.32
N SER A 13 -2.82 0.88 -27.38
CA SER A 13 -3.43 1.51 -26.21
C SER A 13 -3.76 0.50 -25.11
N ILE A 14 -4.31 -0.67 -25.47
CA ILE A 14 -4.60 -1.74 -24.51
C ILE A 14 -3.31 -2.22 -23.84
N VAL A 15 -2.27 -2.51 -24.62
CA VAL A 15 -0.99 -2.99 -24.09
C VAL A 15 -0.36 -1.96 -23.15
N VAL A 16 -0.35 -0.69 -23.52
CA VAL A 16 0.20 0.38 -22.66
C VAL A 16 -0.59 0.51 -21.37
N VAL A 17 -1.93 0.54 -21.43
CA VAL A 17 -2.76 0.64 -20.22
C VAL A 17 -2.58 -0.60 -19.33
N SER A 18 -2.56 -1.79 -19.90
CA SER A 18 -2.30 -3.02 -19.15
C SER A 18 -0.93 -3.00 -18.47
N LEU A 19 0.10 -2.52 -19.15
CA LEU A 19 1.45 -2.41 -18.60
C LEU A 19 1.52 -1.36 -17.48
N MET A 20 0.84 -0.22 -17.64
CA MET A 20 0.72 0.79 -16.58
C MET A 20 0.03 0.21 -15.33
N LEU A 21 -1.07 -0.50 -15.49
CA LEU A 21 -1.78 -1.14 -14.37
C LEU A 21 -0.90 -2.18 -13.68
N LEU A 22 -0.18 -2.99 -14.46
CA LEU A 22 0.73 -4.00 -13.92
C LEU A 22 1.83 -3.33 -13.09
N VAL A 23 2.43 -2.25 -13.57
CA VAL A 23 3.45 -1.49 -12.84
C VAL A 23 2.89 -0.90 -11.53
N ILE A 24 1.69 -0.32 -11.58
CA ILE A 24 1.03 0.28 -10.40
C ILE A 24 0.77 -0.76 -9.31
N ILE A 25 0.45 -2.00 -9.67
CA ILE A 25 0.19 -3.09 -8.71
C ILE A 25 1.50 -3.77 -8.28
N ALA A 26 2.40 -4.03 -9.23
CA ALA A 26 3.61 -4.79 -8.99
C ALA A 26 4.63 -4.03 -8.14
N ILE A 27 4.81 -2.73 -8.35
CA ILE A 27 5.82 -1.95 -7.60
C ILE A 27 5.53 -1.95 -6.08
N PRO A 28 4.32 -1.60 -5.60
CA PRO A 28 4.01 -1.65 -4.17
C PRO A 28 4.19 -3.04 -3.58
N PHE A 29 3.79 -4.08 -4.32
CA PHE A 29 3.97 -5.46 -3.88
C PHE A 29 5.45 -5.85 -3.78
N LEU A 30 6.26 -5.54 -4.79
CA LEU A 30 7.70 -5.85 -4.78
C LEU A 30 8.42 -5.11 -3.65
N LEU A 31 8.01 -3.86 -3.38
CA LEU A 31 8.57 -3.07 -2.29
C LEU A 31 8.21 -3.68 -0.93
N PHE A 32 6.96 -4.11 -0.76
CA PHE A 32 6.52 -4.84 0.43
C PHE A 32 7.28 -6.17 0.60
N TYR A 33 7.39 -6.96 -0.47
CA TYR A 33 8.11 -8.23 -0.49
C TYR A 33 9.57 -8.04 -0.09
N PHE A 34 10.25 -7.02 -0.63
CA PHE A 34 11.63 -6.70 -0.31
C PHE A 34 11.80 -6.30 1.17
N LEU A 35 10.94 -5.42 1.69
CA LEU A 35 11.01 -5.02 3.09
C LEU A 35 10.73 -6.20 4.03
N LEU A 36 9.78 -7.06 3.69
CA LEU A 36 9.46 -8.23 4.49
C LEU A 36 10.60 -9.27 4.42
N TYR A 37 11.25 -9.43 3.27
CA TYR A 37 12.47 -10.21 3.14
C TYR A 37 13.57 -9.69 4.07
N LEU A 38 13.79 -8.37 4.14
CA LEU A 38 14.75 -7.79 5.09
C LEU A 38 14.39 -8.11 6.55
N VAL A 39 13.11 -8.08 6.92
CA VAL A 39 12.69 -8.47 8.26
C VAL A 39 12.92 -9.96 8.50
N SER A 40 12.71 -10.83 7.50
CA SER A 40 12.97 -12.28 7.64
C SER A 40 14.45 -12.60 7.92
N LEU A 41 15.40 -11.75 7.50
CA LEU A 41 16.81 -11.90 7.84
C LEU A 41 17.10 -11.77 9.34
N THR A 42 16.19 -11.15 10.11
CA THR A 42 16.33 -11.01 11.57
C THR A 42 15.95 -12.28 12.35
N GLN A 43 15.50 -13.34 11.68
CA GLN A 43 14.97 -14.58 12.27
C GLN A 43 13.70 -14.41 13.13
N GLU A 44 13.16 -13.20 13.22
CA GLU A 44 11.92 -12.90 13.94
C GLU A 44 10.67 -13.30 13.13
N ILE A 45 10.84 -13.65 11.84
CA ILE A 45 9.81 -14.13 10.92
C ILE A 45 10.37 -15.28 10.10
N ASN A 46 9.68 -16.43 10.14
CA ASN A 46 10.01 -17.61 9.36
C ASN A 46 8.80 -18.05 8.53
N PHE A 47 9.08 -18.46 7.29
CA PHE A 47 8.08 -19.07 6.43
C PHE A 47 8.12 -20.58 6.54
N GLN A 48 6.96 -21.22 6.49
CA GLN A 48 6.86 -22.67 6.60
C GLN A 48 7.45 -23.42 5.40
N TYR A 49 7.45 -22.81 4.21
CA TYR A 49 7.85 -23.49 2.98
C TYR A 49 9.31 -23.18 2.63
N GLU A 50 10.08 -24.20 2.27
CA GLU A 50 11.43 -24.04 1.71
C GLU A 50 11.38 -23.62 0.22
N ASN A 51 10.26 -23.90 -0.45
CA ASN A 51 10.06 -23.56 -1.86
C ASN A 51 9.81 -22.05 -2.05
N SER A 52 10.68 -21.40 -2.82
CA SER A 52 10.61 -19.98 -3.15
C SER A 52 9.29 -19.54 -3.77
N PHE A 53 8.68 -20.36 -4.63
CA PHE A 53 7.41 -20.02 -5.28
C PHE A 53 6.22 -20.04 -4.29
N GLN A 54 6.21 -20.99 -3.36
CA GLN A 54 5.19 -21.06 -2.32
C GLN A 54 5.32 -19.89 -1.34
N ASN A 55 6.55 -19.51 -0.97
CA ASN A 55 6.79 -18.30 -0.16
C ASN A 55 6.30 -17.04 -0.86
N PHE A 56 6.55 -16.90 -2.17
CA PHE A 56 6.03 -15.79 -2.96
C PHE A 56 4.50 -15.71 -2.90
N ILE A 57 3.79 -16.83 -3.10
CA ILE A 57 2.32 -16.88 -3.01
C ILE A 57 1.83 -16.52 -1.60
N THR A 58 2.51 -16.99 -0.56
CA THR A 58 2.18 -16.65 0.83
C THR A 58 2.31 -15.15 1.08
N VAL A 59 3.41 -14.53 0.64
CA VAL A 59 3.61 -13.09 0.76
C VAL A 59 2.59 -12.30 -0.06
N MET A 60 2.22 -12.78 -1.25
CA MET A 60 1.13 -12.20 -2.05
C MET A 60 -0.20 -12.20 -1.28
N LYS A 61 -0.62 -13.34 -0.73
CA LYS A 61 -1.86 -13.45 0.06
C LYS A 61 -1.83 -12.54 1.28
N PHE A 62 -0.69 -12.48 1.95
CA PHE A 62 -0.50 -11.63 3.12
C PHE A 62 -0.57 -10.14 2.76
N SER A 63 0.09 -9.74 1.68
CA SER A 63 0.04 -8.38 1.16
C SER A 63 -1.39 -7.97 0.77
N SER A 64 -2.13 -8.85 0.07
CA SER A 64 -3.52 -8.58 -0.29
C SER A 64 -4.42 -8.41 0.94
N PHE A 65 -4.25 -9.25 1.96
CA PHE A 65 -4.98 -9.14 3.22
C PHE A 65 -4.72 -7.79 3.91
N LEU A 66 -3.45 -7.39 3.99
CA LEU A 66 -3.07 -6.11 4.60
C LEU A 66 -3.61 -4.92 3.80
N LEU A 67 -3.54 -4.97 2.48
CA LEU A 67 -4.07 -3.92 1.60
C LEU A 67 -5.57 -3.74 1.80
N ILE A 68 -6.34 -4.83 1.81
CA ILE A 68 -7.79 -4.80 2.09
C ILE A 68 -8.04 -4.23 3.49
N SER A 69 -7.29 -4.67 4.49
CA SER A 69 -7.42 -4.17 5.87
C SER A 69 -7.18 -2.65 5.93
N THR A 70 -6.10 -2.15 5.31
CA THR A 70 -5.81 -0.71 5.26
C THR A 70 -6.87 0.08 4.49
N ALA A 71 -7.42 -0.46 3.41
CA ALA A 71 -8.47 0.20 2.64
C ALA A 71 -9.77 0.33 3.46
N ILE A 72 -10.13 -0.70 4.22
CA ILE A 72 -11.26 -0.66 5.15
C ILE A 72 -11.01 0.41 6.23
N LEU A 73 -9.79 0.49 6.77
CA LEU A 73 -9.43 1.51 7.75
C LEU A 73 -9.55 2.93 7.21
N ASP A 74 -9.03 3.19 6.01
CA ASP A 74 -9.14 4.49 5.37
C ASP A 74 -10.62 4.86 5.14
N TYR A 75 -11.45 3.90 4.71
CA TYR A 75 -12.89 4.12 4.54
C TYR A 75 -13.61 4.45 5.85
N LEU A 76 -13.35 3.69 6.92
CA LEU A 76 -13.90 3.96 8.24
C LEU A 76 -13.44 5.34 8.74
N TYR A 77 -12.16 5.66 8.59
CA TYR A 77 -11.62 6.94 9.03
C TYR A 77 -12.28 8.12 8.30
N LEU A 78 -12.42 8.01 6.97
CA LEU A 78 -13.13 8.99 6.15
C LEU A 78 -14.62 9.10 6.52
N THR A 79 -15.26 8.02 6.94
CA THR A 79 -16.70 8.05 7.27
C THR A 79 -16.94 8.71 8.63
N PHE A 80 -16.15 8.36 9.64
CA PHE A 80 -16.38 8.79 11.03
C PHE A 80 -15.70 10.11 11.38
N PHE A 81 -14.49 10.38 10.87
CA PHE A 81 -13.65 11.50 11.36
C PHE A 81 -13.59 12.70 10.42
N HIS A 82 -14.28 12.67 9.27
CA HIS A 82 -14.19 13.76 8.27
C HIS A 82 -14.85 15.08 8.70
N LYS A 83 -15.75 15.05 9.69
CA LYS A 83 -16.51 16.24 10.13
C LYS A 83 -15.79 17.17 11.11
N GLU A 84 -14.70 16.75 11.77
CA GLU A 84 -14.11 17.51 12.89
C GLU A 84 -12.77 18.19 12.58
N ARG A 85 -12.61 18.78 11.39
CA ARG A 85 -11.33 19.39 10.95
C ARG A 85 -11.02 20.74 11.61
N LYS A 86 -10.48 20.71 12.83
CA LYS A 86 -9.30 21.52 13.16
C LYS A 86 -8.13 20.55 13.34
N ARG A 87 -7.30 20.41 12.31
CA ARG A 87 -6.11 19.54 12.29
C ARG A 87 -5.08 20.03 13.32
N ARG A 88 -5.28 19.68 14.58
CA ARG A 88 -4.23 19.77 15.60
C ARG A 88 -3.25 18.64 15.38
N PHE A 89 -1.97 18.91 15.58
CA PHE A 89 -0.88 17.93 15.47
C PHE A 89 -1.14 16.67 16.31
N ILE A 90 -1.76 16.82 17.49
CA ILE A 90 -2.15 15.72 18.38
C ILE A 90 -3.10 14.72 17.69
N ASN A 91 -4.05 15.21 16.88
CA ASN A 91 -5.01 14.33 16.20
C ASN A 91 -4.33 13.46 15.14
N ILE A 92 -3.28 13.99 14.48
CA ILE A 92 -2.48 13.24 13.51
C ILE A 92 -1.68 12.14 14.23
N ILE A 93 -1.10 12.44 15.39
CA ILE A 93 -0.39 11.42 16.18
C ILE A 93 -1.35 10.31 16.59
N LEU A 94 -2.52 10.66 17.13
CA LEU A 94 -3.53 9.69 17.55
C LEU A 94 -4.02 8.83 16.37
N GLU A 95 -4.19 9.42 15.19
CA GLU A 95 -4.52 8.70 13.96
C GLU A 95 -3.45 7.67 13.60
N VAL A 96 -2.17 8.07 13.59
CA VAL A 96 -1.05 7.16 13.28
C VAL A 96 -0.95 6.03 14.31
N VAL A 97 -1.12 6.34 15.60
CA VAL A 97 -1.11 5.33 16.68
C VAL A 97 -2.27 4.35 16.53
N LEU A 98 -3.47 4.84 16.19
CA LEU A 98 -4.65 3.99 15.99
C LEU A 98 -4.48 3.08 14.77
N ILE A 99 -3.98 3.62 13.64
CA ILE A 99 -3.66 2.82 12.45
C ILE A 99 -2.63 1.74 12.80
N TYR A 100 -1.58 2.11 13.54
CA TYR A 100 -0.57 1.14 13.97
C TYR A 100 -1.14 0.02 14.86
N ALA A 101 -2.01 0.37 15.82
CA ALA A 101 -2.66 -0.61 16.69
C ALA A 101 -3.52 -1.60 15.88
N ILE A 102 -4.24 -1.12 14.85
CA ILE A 102 -5.06 -2.00 14.04
C ILE A 102 -4.20 -2.83 13.07
N LEU A 103 -3.10 -2.28 12.56
CA LEU A 103 -2.13 -3.05 11.78
C LEU A 103 -1.51 -4.19 12.61
N LEU A 104 -1.14 -3.94 13.86
CA LEU A 104 -0.67 -5.00 14.78
C LEU A 104 -1.72 -6.10 14.92
N LEU A 105 -2.98 -5.72 15.11
CA LEU A 105 -4.08 -6.67 15.24
C LEU A 105 -4.30 -7.46 13.93
N ALA A 106 -4.28 -6.79 12.78
CA ALA A 106 -4.44 -7.44 11.47
C ALA A 106 -3.31 -8.43 11.17
N VAL A 107 -2.05 -8.03 11.38
CA VAL A 107 -0.89 -8.91 11.20
C VAL A 107 -0.99 -10.13 12.11
N ASN A 108 -1.34 -9.92 13.38
CA ASN A 108 -1.47 -11.01 14.35
C ASN A 108 -2.61 -11.99 13.98
N LEU A 109 -3.78 -11.46 13.59
CA LEU A 109 -4.90 -12.29 13.10
C LEU A 109 -4.51 -13.12 11.87
N TYR A 110 -3.75 -12.55 10.93
CA TYR A 110 -3.32 -13.28 9.75
C TYR A 110 -2.34 -14.41 10.10
N ILE A 111 -1.36 -14.14 10.96
CA ILE A 111 -0.37 -15.13 11.40
C ILE A 111 -1.06 -16.26 12.16
N TYR A 112 -1.97 -15.93 13.06
CA TYR A 112 -2.75 -16.90 13.83
C TYR A 112 -3.59 -17.82 12.94
N ASN A 113 -4.24 -17.27 11.91
CA ASN A 113 -5.16 -18.03 11.06
C ASN A 113 -4.48 -18.77 9.90
N SER A 114 -3.37 -18.24 9.37
CA SER A 114 -2.78 -18.78 8.13
C SER A 114 -1.86 -19.97 8.37
N HIS A 115 -1.25 -20.09 9.54
CA HIS A 115 -0.19 -21.08 9.88
C HIS A 115 1.02 -21.13 8.92
N THR A 116 1.04 -20.30 7.87
CA THR A 116 2.08 -20.29 6.83
C THR A 116 3.28 -19.40 7.16
N ILE A 117 3.08 -18.45 8.08
CA ILE A 117 4.07 -17.50 8.56
C ILE A 117 4.14 -17.66 10.08
N HIS A 118 5.32 -17.93 10.61
CA HIS A 118 5.58 -17.90 12.04
C HIS A 118 6.35 -16.63 12.37
N ALA A 119 5.86 -15.84 13.32
CA ALA A 119 6.56 -14.66 13.78
C ALA A 119 6.55 -14.58 15.31
N THR A 120 7.61 -14.04 15.86
CA THR A 120 7.63 -13.65 17.28
C THR A 120 6.81 -12.37 17.48
N ASN A 121 6.59 -11.98 18.74
CA ASN A 121 5.97 -10.69 19.06
C ASN A 121 6.76 -9.49 18.47
N LYS A 122 8.10 -9.61 18.38
CA LYS A 122 8.94 -8.59 17.75
C LYS A 122 8.77 -8.59 16.23
N GLY A 123 8.71 -9.78 15.61
CA GLY A 123 8.43 -9.94 14.18
C GLY A 123 7.12 -9.29 13.77
N ILE A 124 6.03 -9.51 14.54
CA ILE A 124 4.73 -8.87 14.33
C ILE A 124 4.86 -7.34 14.33
N SER A 125 5.58 -6.79 15.30
CA SER A 125 5.84 -5.34 15.41
C SER A 125 6.64 -4.80 14.21
N TYR A 126 7.64 -5.54 13.74
CA TYR A 126 8.42 -5.15 12.57
C TYR A 126 7.58 -5.14 11.29
N VAL A 127 6.75 -6.15 11.06
CA VAL A 127 5.84 -6.14 9.89
C VAL A 127 4.86 -4.98 9.98
N ALA A 128 4.22 -4.78 11.14
CA ALA A 128 3.28 -3.67 11.31
C ALA A 128 3.97 -2.32 11.07
N SER A 129 5.22 -2.17 11.51
CA SER A 129 6.04 -0.96 11.29
C SER A 129 6.38 -0.75 9.83
N VAL A 130 6.74 -1.82 9.10
CA VAL A 130 6.96 -1.79 7.65
C VAL A 130 5.69 -1.34 6.92
N VAL A 131 4.53 -1.92 7.25
CA VAL A 131 3.25 -1.56 6.63
C VAL A 131 2.88 -0.11 6.96
N LEU A 132 3.09 0.34 8.19
CA LEU A 132 2.86 1.72 8.58
C LEU A 132 3.76 2.68 7.80
N LEU A 133 5.04 2.34 7.63
CA LEU A 133 5.98 3.15 6.86
C LEU A 133 5.54 3.25 5.39
N LEU A 134 5.11 2.15 4.77
CA LEU A 134 4.55 2.15 3.42
C LEU A 134 3.30 3.01 3.31
N TYR A 135 2.41 2.92 4.30
CA TYR A 135 1.19 3.72 4.37
C TYR A 135 1.51 5.22 4.44
N LEU A 136 2.43 5.62 5.33
CA LEU A 136 2.85 7.01 5.48
C LEU A 136 3.54 7.54 4.21
N LEU A 137 4.41 6.73 3.59
CA LEU A 137 5.07 7.09 2.34
C LEU A 137 4.05 7.27 1.20
N SER A 138 3.06 6.38 1.09
CA SER A 138 1.99 6.49 0.09
C SER A 138 1.20 7.79 0.26
N ASN A 139 0.79 8.11 1.48
CA ASN A 139 0.09 9.36 1.80
C ASN A 139 0.95 10.60 1.53
N PHE A 140 2.25 10.53 1.82
CA PHE A 140 3.20 11.60 1.53
C PHE A 140 3.35 11.83 0.02
N ILE A 141 3.55 10.77 -0.76
CA ILE A 141 3.64 10.81 -2.23
C ILE A 141 2.34 11.36 -2.83
N TYR A 142 1.18 10.93 -2.33
CA TYR A 142 -0.11 11.46 -2.75
C TYR A 142 -0.23 12.97 -2.47
N GLY A 143 0.19 13.41 -1.27
CA GLY A 143 0.20 14.82 -0.90
C GLY A 143 1.07 15.68 -1.83
N ILE A 144 2.27 15.21 -2.16
CA ILE A 144 3.17 15.86 -3.12
C ILE A 144 2.55 15.90 -4.51
N SER A 145 2.08 14.75 -5.01
CA SER A 145 1.47 14.61 -6.34
C SER A 145 0.29 15.57 -6.51
N LYS A 146 -0.58 15.65 -5.51
CA LYS A 146 -1.72 16.57 -5.48
C LYS A 146 -1.27 18.03 -5.53
N LYS A 147 -0.22 18.40 -4.78
CA LYS A 147 0.33 19.77 -4.78
C LYS A 147 0.91 20.15 -6.15
N ILE A 148 1.61 19.23 -6.80
CA ILE A 148 2.16 19.43 -8.15
C ILE A 148 1.01 19.60 -9.16
N TYR A 149 0.00 18.74 -9.10
CA TYR A 149 -1.17 18.78 -9.97
C TYR A 149 -1.92 20.11 -9.89
N ILE A 150 -2.20 20.60 -8.67
CA ILE A 150 -2.87 21.89 -8.45
C ILE A 150 -2.04 23.03 -9.08
N ARG A 151 -0.72 23.06 -8.83
CA ARG A 151 0.18 24.08 -9.40
C ARG A 151 0.20 24.04 -10.94
N MET A 152 0.16 22.86 -11.53
CA MET A 152 0.10 22.73 -13.00
C MET A 152 -1.21 23.31 -13.55
N ILE A 153 -2.35 23.00 -12.94
CA ILE A 153 -3.65 23.53 -13.37
C ILE A 153 -3.71 25.05 -13.21
N GLU A 154 -3.23 25.59 -12.09
CA GLU A 154 -3.17 27.04 -11.88
C GLU A 154 -2.31 27.73 -12.94
N LYS A 155 -1.17 27.13 -13.31
CA LYS A 155 -0.30 27.63 -14.38
C LYS A 155 -0.97 27.59 -15.74
N ILE A 156 -1.70 26.51 -16.06
CA ILE A 156 -2.44 26.39 -17.33
C ILE A 156 -3.54 27.45 -17.42
N LYS A 157 -4.34 27.63 -16.35
CA LYS A 157 -5.40 28.64 -16.29
C LYS A 157 -4.89 30.08 -16.37
N LYS A 158 -3.67 30.35 -15.89
CA LYS A 158 -3.06 31.69 -15.96
C LYS A 158 -2.51 32.02 -17.36
N ASN A 159 -2.22 31.00 -18.16
CA ASN A 159 -1.66 31.13 -19.51
C ASN A 159 -2.71 30.96 -20.63
N SER A 160 -3.98 30.72 -20.29
CA SER A 160 -5.14 30.70 -21.19
C SER A 160 -5.95 31.98 -21.05
#